data_AF-A0AAW0C641-F1
#
_entry.id   AF-A0AAW0C641-F1
#
_cell.length_a   1.000
_cell.length_b   1.000
_cell.length_c   1.000
_cell.angle_alpha   90.00
_cell.angle_beta   90.00
_cell.angle_gamma   90.00
#
_symmetry.space_group_name_H-M   'P 1'
#
loop_
_entity.id
_entity.type
_entity.pdbx_description
1 polymer ?
#
loop_
_entity_poly.entity_id
_entity_poly.type
_entity_poly.pdbx_seq_one_letter_code
_entity_poly.pdbx_strand_id
1 'polypeptide(L)' 'MDLGTMRAKIDDEKYETADDFLNDFKLMMRNCFAFNAPGTPTNAAGLGLQNVLEVLWQGLPPSPAPGANNFYTIAPL' A
#
# COMPACT_ATOMS: atom_id res chain seq x y z
N MET A 1 -11.60 -4.11 -2.98
CA MET A 1 -10.42 -3.28 -2.71
C MET A 1 -9.67 -3.11 -4.01
N ASP A 2 -9.32 -1.87 -4.33
CA ASP A 2 -8.66 -1.43 -5.54
C ASP A 2 -7.89 -0.14 -5.22
N LEU A 3 -6.96 0.25 -6.09
CA LEU A 3 -6.10 1.42 -5.86
C LEU A 3 -6.86 2.74 -5.74
N GLY A 4 -8.01 2.90 -6.42
CA GLY A 4 -8.83 4.11 -6.33
C GLY A 4 -9.48 4.24 -4.95
N THR A 5 -10.06 3.15 -4.45
CA THR A 5 -10.59 3.07 -3.08
C THR A 5 -9.49 3.31 -2.04
N MET A 6 -8.32 2.70 -2.20
CA MET A 6 -7.19 2.89 -1.27
C MET A 6 -6.68 4.33 -1.30
N ARG A 7 -6.66 4.98 -2.48
CA ARG A 7 -6.29 6.39 -2.61
C ARG A 7 -7.27 7.29 -1.85
N ALA A 8 -8.57 7.07 -2.01
CA ALA A 8 -9.59 7.82 -1.27
C ALA A 8 -9.43 7.63 0.25
N LYS A 9 -9.11 6.41 0.71
CA LYS A 9 -8.83 6.15 2.13
C LYS A 9 -7.59 6.89 2.65
N ILE A 10 -6.54 7.07 1.83
CA ILE A 10 -5.39 7.91 2.19
C ILE A 10 -5.82 9.38 2.29
N ASP A 11 -6.51 9.89 1.26
CA ASP A 11 -6.89 11.30 1.17
C ASP A 11 -7.88 11.69 2.29
N ASP A 12 -8.74 10.75 2.72
CA ASP A 12 -9.70 10.93 3.82
C ASP A 12 -9.14 10.54 5.21
N GLU A 13 -7.83 10.34 5.34
CA GLU A 13 -7.13 9.98 6.58
C GLU A 13 -7.73 8.74 7.30
N LYS A 14 -8.15 7.73 6.53
CA LYS A 14 -8.82 6.50 7.04
C LYS A 14 -7.87 5.37 7.44
N TYR A 15 -6.57 5.54 7.24
CA TYR A 15 -5.57 4.58 7.69
C TYR A 15 -4.90 5.13 8.94
N GLU A 16 -5.09 4.44 10.07
CA GLU A 16 -4.45 4.81 11.34
C GLU A 16 -2.95 4.45 11.33
N THR A 17 -2.62 3.36 10.62
CA THR A 17 -1.27 2.85 10.50
C THR A 17 -0.92 2.51 9.05
N ALA A 18 0.39 2.45 8.75
CA ALA A 18 0.87 1.93 7.47
C ALA A 18 0.43 0.47 7.25
N ASP A 19 0.34 -0.33 8.31
CA ASP A 19 -0.11 -1.72 8.22
C ASP A 19 -1.56 -1.84 7.74
N ASP A 20 -2.43 -0.87 8.06
CA ASP A 20 -3.81 -0.86 7.55
C ASP A 20 -3.87 -0.69 6.03
N PHE A 21 -3.01 0.18 5.48
CA PHE A 21 -2.84 0.32 4.04
C PHE A 21 -2.31 -0.98 3.42
N LEU A 22 -1.30 -1.58 4.05
CA LEU A 22 -0.71 -2.84 3.57
C LEU A 22 -1.75 -3.98 3.56
N ASN A 23 -2.63 -4.04 4.56
CA ASN A 23 -3.67 -5.06 4.64
C ASN A 23 -4.70 -4.92 3.51
N ASP A 24 -5.09 -3.69 3.16
CA ASP A 24 -5.96 -3.46 2.01
C ASP A 24 -5.28 -3.81 0.68
N PHE A 25 -3.98 -3.51 0.54
CA PHE A 25 -3.23 -3.94 -0.63
C PHE A 25 -3.20 -5.48 -0.75
N LYS A 26 -2.91 -6.18 0.35
CA LYS A 26 -2.93 -7.65 0.40
C LYS A 26 -4.29 -8.21 0.06
N LEU A 27 -5.38 -7.57 0.51
CA LEU A 27 -6.74 -7.95 0.14
C LEU A 27 -6.98 -7.79 -1.37
N MET A 28 -6.54 -6.68 -1.96
CA MET A 28 -6.61 -6.44 -3.41
C MET A 28 -5.87 -7.53 -4.19
N MET A 29 -4.65 -7.88 -3.79
CA MET A 29 -3.87 -8.95 -4.43
C MET A 29 -4.50 -10.34 -4.26
N ARG A 30 -5.00 -10.66 -3.06
CA ARG A 30 -5.70 -11.93 -2.81
C ARG A 30 -6.92 -12.08 -3.72
N ASN A 31 -7.71 -11.03 -3.87
CA ASN A 31 -8.84 -11.02 -4.79
C ASN A 31 -8.37 -11.17 -6.25
N CYS A 32 -7.32 -10.44 -6.65
CA CYS A 32 -6.75 -10.56 -7.99
C CYS A 32 -6.40 -12.02 -8.32
N PHE A 33 -5.68 -12.71 -7.44
CA PHE A 33 -5.25 -14.09 -7.68
C PHE A 33 -6.36 -15.12 -7.50
N ALA A 34 -7.40 -14.83 -6.72
CA ALA A 34 -8.57 -15.69 -6.60
C ALA A 34 -9.43 -15.70 -7.88
N PHE A 35 -9.54 -14.55 -8.58
CA PHE A 35 -10.36 -14.43 -9.79
C PHE A 35 -9.57 -14.63 -11.09
N ASN A 36 -8.27 -14.35 -11.10
CA ASN A 36 -7.45 -14.40 -12.30
C ASN A 36 -6.46 -15.56 -12.22
N ALA A 37 -6.70 -16.59 -13.03
CA ALA A 37 -5.87 -17.80 -13.08
C ALA A 37 -4.39 -17.46 -13.38
N PRO A 38 -3.44 -18.25 -12.87
CA PRO A 38 -2.02 -18.11 -13.18
C PRO A 38 -1.75 -18.07 -14.69
N GLY A 39 -0.83 -17.18 -15.11
CA GLY A 39 -0.45 -17.01 -16.51
C GLY A 39 -1.37 -16.09 -17.34
N THR A 40 -2.50 -15.65 -16.80
CA THR A 40 -3.30 -14.60 -17.45
C THR A 40 -2.59 -13.25 -17.38
N PRO A 41 -2.81 -12.32 -18.34
CA PRO A 41 -2.21 -10.99 -18.30
C PRO A 41 -2.50 -10.24 -17.00
N THR A 42 -3.71 -10.36 -16.46
CA THR A 42 -4.10 -9.74 -15.19
C THR A 42 -3.34 -10.33 -14.01
N ASN A 43 -3.20 -11.65 -13.94
CA ASN A 43 -2.43 -12.30 -12.88
C ASN A 43 -0.95 -11.89 -12.93
N ALA A 44 -0.35 -11.88 -14.12
CA ALA A 44 1.04 -11.46 -14.33
C ALA A 44 1.27 -9.98 -13.94
N ALA A 45 0.36 -9.09 -14.30
CA ALA A 45 0.41 -7.70 -13.88
C ALA A 45 0.28 -7.56 -12.35
N GLY A 46 -0.58 -8.36 -11.72
CA GLY A 46 -0.73 -8.40 -10.26
C GLY A 46 0.56 -8.81 -9.55
N LEU A 47 1.27 -9.82 -10.05
CA LEU A 47 2.58 -10.23 -9.52
C LEU A 47 3.62 -9.10 -9.63
N GLY A 48 3.65 -8.42 -10.79
CA GLY A 48 4.54 -7.27 -10.98
C GLY A 48 4.25 -6.13 -9.99
N LEU A 49 2.97 -5.81 -9.79
CA LEU A 49 2.55 -4.77 -8.83
C LEU A 49 2.89 -5.16 -7.39
N GLN A 50 2.69 -6.42 -7.00
CA GLN A 50 3.06 -6.91 -5.68
C GLN A 50 4.57 -6.75 -5.42
N ASN A 51 5.42 -7.11 -6.39
CA ASN A 51 6.87 -6.96 -6.26
C ASN A 51 7.28 -5.48 -6.09
N VAL A 52 6.66 -4.55 -6.84
CA VAL A 52 6.92 -3.11 -6.66
C VAL A 52 6.58 -2.67 -5.25
N LEU A 53 5.43 -3.08 -4.71
CA LEU A 53 5.08 -2.76 -3.32
C LEU A 53 6.10 -3.32 -2.34
N GLU A 54 6.50 -4.59 -2.47
CA GLU A 54 7.44 -5.23 -1.54
C GLU A 54 8.79 -4.51 -1.48
N VAL A 55 9.33 -4.09 -2.63
CA VAL A 55 10.56 -3.28 -2.70
C VAL A 55 10.40 -1.95 -1.99
N LEU A 56 9.30 -1.23 -2.26
CA LEU A 56 9.04 0.07 -1.63
C LEU A 56 8.81 -0.08 -0.12
N TRP A 57 8.10 -1.12 0.30
CA TRP A 57 7.77 -1.38 1.71
C TRP A 57 9.01 -1.67 2.55
N GLN A 58 9.96 -2.44 2.00
CA GLN A 58 11.24 -2.72 2.66
C GLN A 58 12.12 -1.46 2.78
N GLY A 59 11.95 -0.49 1.88
CA GLY A 59 12.67 0.78 1.89
C GLY A 59 12.05 1.86 2.78
N LEU A 60 10.93 1.59 3.45
CA LEU A 60 10.28 2.58 4.31
C LEU A 60 11.15 2.90 5.54
N PRO A 61 11.17 4.17 5.97
CA PRO A 61 11.77 4.51 7.25
C PRO A 61 11.02 3.79 8.38
N PRO A 62 11.69 3.49 9.50
CA PRO A 62 11.01 2.99 10.69
C PRO A 62 9.94 3.99 11.13
N SER A 63 8.81 3.47 11.62
CA SER A 63 7.75 4.33 12.15
C SER A 63 8.32 5.24 13.24
N PRO A 64 7.98 6.55 13.24
CA PRO A 64 8.46 7.45 14.28
C PRO A 64 8.08 6.91 15.66
N ALA A 65 9.01 7.01 16.60
CA ALA A 65 8.80 6.51 17.96
C ALA A 65 7.53 7.14 18.57
N PRO A 66 6.74 6.37 19.36
CA PRO A 66 5.57 6.90 20.03
C PRO A 66 5.95 8.14 20.87
N GLY A 67 5.39 9.30 20.55
CA GLY A 67 5.68 10.57 21.24
C GLY A 67 6.66 11.52 20.52
N ALA A 68 7.15 11.18 19.33
CA ALA A 68 7.80 12.15 18.46
C ALA A 68 6.74 13.14 17.94
N ASN A 69 6.67 14.33 18.55
CA ASN A 69 5.88 15.46 18.05
C ASN A 69 6.44 15.91 16.69
N ASN A 70 6.07 15.21 15.62
CA ASN A 70 6.52 15.49 14.27
C ASN A 70 5.68 16.62 13.66
N PHE A 71 6.06 17.85 14.00
CA PHE A 71 5.97 18.95 13.05
C PHE A 71 6.92 18.62 11.88
N TYR A 72 6.52 17.71 10.98
CA TYR A 72 7.17 17.64 9.69
C TYR A 72 6.83 18.92 8.95
N THR A 73 7.67 19.92 9.15
CA THR A 73 7.96 20.97 8.18
C THR A 73 8.09 20.30 6.83
N ILE A 74 7.05 20.44 6.02
CA ILE A 74 7.18 20.50 4.58
C ILE A 74 8.36 21.42 4.27
N ALA A 75 9.52 20.84 3.96
CA ALA A 75 10.53 21.57 3.23
C ALA A 75 9.87 21.90 1.88
N PRO A 76 9.62 23.19 1.57
CA PRO A 76 9.05 23.54 0.29
C PRO A 76 10.04 23.14 -0.81
N LEU A 77 9.50 22.65 -1.93
CA LEU A 77 10.23 22.46 -3.18
C LEU A 77 10.90 23.77 -3.62
#